data_AF-A0A6J4NZ49-F1
#
_entry.id   AF-A0A6J4NZ49-F1
#
_cell.length_a   1.000
_cell.length_b   1.000
_cell.length_c   1.000
_cell.angle_alpha   90.00
_cell.angle_beta   90.00
_cell.angle_gamma   90.00
#
_symmetry.space_group_name_H-M   'P 1'
#
loop_
_entity.id
_entity.type
_entity.pdbx_description
1 polymer ?
#
loop_
_entity_poly.entity_id
_entity_poly.type
_entity_poly.pdbx_seq_one_letter_code
_entity_poly.pdbx_strand_id
1 'polypeptide(L)'
;MESIRVVSDPRASSADIDYVRDGLSLFNVAATGHSYYSPLAIFLKDGRDAILGGAIGHVWGGWLDLSLLWVAEPLRGKGYGRKLLEAAEDEARSQGCGGVFLTTFSFQARPFYEHLGYEVVADIPDYPAGHTFHVLKKSLQGA
;
A
#
# COMPACT_ATOMS: atom_id res chain seq x y z
N MET A 1 32.72 6.78 26.94
CA MET A 1 31.73 6.96 25.85
C MET A 1 31.56 5.59 25.23
N GLU A 2 30.36 5.02 25.26
CA GLU A 2 30.13 3.74 24.59
C GLU A 2 30.41 3.89 23.09
N SER A 3 31.01 2.87 22.48
CA SER A 3 31.35 2.90 21.06
C SER A 3 30.09 2.74 20.21
N ILE A 4 29.72 3.77 19.46
CA ILE A 4 28.64 3.73 18.48
C ILE A 4 29.16 2.99 17.22
N ARG A 5 28.38 2.05 16.68
CA ARG A 5 28.73 1.30 15.46
C ARG A 5 27.49 1.00 14.62
N VAL A 6 27.68 0.92 13.30
CA VAL A 6 26.66 0.43 12.35
C VAL A 6 26.75 -1.09 12.28
N VAL A 7 25.61 -1.78 12.35
CA VAL A 7 25.51 -3.25 12.29
C VAL A 7 24.58 -3.65 11.15
N SER A 8 24.99 -4.65 10.37
CA SER A 8 24.12 -5.29 9.37
C SER A 8 23.61 -6.61 9.93
N ASP A 9 22.30 -6.70 10.17
CA ASP A 9 21.65 -7.93 10.62
C ASP A 9 20.40 -8.22 9.77
N PRO A 10 20.54 -9.03 8.70
CA PRO A 10 19.41 -9.40 7.84
C PRO A 10 18.43 -10.37 8.52
N ARG A 11 18.72 -10.84 9.73
CA ARG A 11 17.87 -11.75 10.52
C ARG A 11 17.36 -11.08 11.80
N ALA A 12 17.44 -9.74 11.87
CA ALA A 12 16.92 -8.97 12.98
C ALA A 12 15.48 -9.37 13.32
N SER A 13 15.16 -9.33 14.61
CA SER A 13 13.81 -9.64 15.07
C SER A 13 12.80 -8.59 14.56
N SER A 14 11.52 -8.96 14.50
CA SER A 14 10.48 -7.96 14.24
C SER A 14 10.51 -6.84 15.27
N ALA A 15 10.85 -7.14 16.54
CA ALA A 15 10.90 -6.15 17.60
C ALA A 15 11.97 -5.06 17.36
N ASP A 16 13.16 -5.43 16.88
CA ASP A 16 14.21 -4.46 16.56
C ASP A 16 13.81 -3.58 15.37
N ILE A 17 13.17 -4.18 14.36
CA ILE A 17 12.65 -3.46 13.19
C ILE A 17 11.52 -2.51 13.59
N ASP A 18 10.61 -2.98 14.44
CA ASP A 18 9.46 -2.20 14.91
C ASP A 18 9.91 -1.05 15.82
N TYR A 19 10.95 -1.25 16.66
CA TYR A 19 11.55 -0.15 17.44
C TYR A 19 12.03 1.01 16.56
N VAL A 20 12.71 0.70 15.45
CA VAL A 20 13.16 1.72 14.49
C VAL A 20 11.97 2.38 13.77
N ARG A 21 10.96 1.59 13.37
CA ARG A 21 9.74 2.10 12.74
C ARG A 21 8.98 3.04 13.67
N ASP A 22 8.81 2.67 14.92
CA ASP A 22 8.10 3.46 15.93
C ASP A 22 8.83 4.77 16.22
N GLY A 23 10.17 4.74 16.31
CA GLY A 23 10.97 5.96 16.43
C GLY A 23 10.77 6.93 15.27
N LEU A 24 10.77 6.43 14.03
CA LEU A 24 10.49 7.24 12.84
C LEU A 24 9.04 7.75 12.82
N SER A 25 8.08 6.90 13.17
CA SER A 25 6.66 7.28 13.28
C SER A 25 6.49 8.42 14.29
N LEU A 26 7.04 8.32 15.49
CA LEU A 26 6.97 9.36 16.51
C LEU A 26 7.60 10.68 16.02
N PHE A 27 8.74 10.61 15.33
CA PHE A 27 9.35 11.79 14.71
C PHE A 27 8.43 12.43 13.67
N ASN A 28 7.81 11.63 12.79
CA ASN A 28 6.88 12.12 11.78
C ASN A 28 5.63 12.76 12.40
N VAL A 29 5.08 12.17 13.48
CA VAL A 29 3.97 12.75 14.23
C VAL A 29 4.37 14.10 14.81
N ALA A 30 5.55 14.20 15.44
CA ALA A 30 6.03 15.45 16.00
C ALA A 30 6.25 16.53 14.93
N ALA A 31 6.72 16.15 13.74
CA ALA A 31 6.98 17.07 12.64
C ALA A 31 5.72 17.54 11.91
N THR A 32 4.68 16.70 11.83
CA THR A 32 3.50 16.96 10.98
C THR A 32 2.20 17.22 11.76
N GLY A 33 2.14 16.81 13.03
CA GLY A 33 0.90 16.79 13.81
C GLY A 33 -0.08 15.67 13.43
N HIS A 34 0.22 14.86 12.40
CA HIS A 34 -0.62 13.74 11.99
C HIS A 34 -0.31 12.48 12.79
N SER A 35 -0.96 12.33 13.95
CA SER A 35 -0.78 11.17 14.84
C SER A 35 -1.56 9.93 14.44
N TYR A 36 -2.57 10.07 13.57
CA TYR A 36 -3.44 8.97 13.20
C TYR A 36 -2.82 8.10 12.10
N TYR A 37 -2.47 6.88 12.47
CA TYR A 37 -2.05 5.80 11.57
C TYR A 37 -3.05 4.65 11.70
N SER A 38 -3.53 4.11 10.59
CA SER A 38 -4.52 3.03 10.58
C SER A 38 -4.15 1.96 9.55
N PRO A 39 -3.91 0.70 9.94
CA PRO A 39 -3.69 -0.37 8.97
C PRO A 39 -4.97 -0.67 8.19
N LEU A 40 -4.82 -0.96 6.90
CA LEU A 40 -5.90 -1.41 6.03
C LEU A 40 -5.65 -2.87 5.63
N ALA A 41 -6.63 -3.74 5.89
CA ALA A 41 -6.60 -5.13 5.48
C ALA A 41 -8.00 -5.62 5.09
N ILE A 42 -8.25 -5.73 3.80
CA ILE A 42 -9.53 -6.16 3.23
C ILE A 42 -9.31 -7.47 2.49
N PHE A 43 -10.15 -8.47 2.76
CA PHE A 43 -9.98 -9.81 2.20
C PHE A 43 -11.19 -10.24 1.38
N LEU A 44 -10.92 -10.88 0.25
CA LEU A 44 -11.88 -11.73 -0.44
C LEU A 44 -11.76 -13.14 0.15
N LYS A 45 -12.86 -13.68 0.69
CA LYS A 45 -12.89 -15.00 1.30
C LYS A 45 -13.97 -15.91 0.72
N ASP A 46 -13.74 -17.22 0.77
CA ASP A 46 -14.75 -18.23 0.45
C ASP A 46 -15.68 -18.53 1.64
N GLY A 47 -16.66 -19.41 1.45
CA GLY A 47 -17.59 -19.82 2.52
C GLY A 47 -16.95 -20.62 3.68
N ARG A 48 -15.65 -20.90 3.62
CA ARG A 48 -14.86 -21.60 4.64
C ARG A 48 -13.74 -20.70 5.19
N ASP A 49 -13.86 -19.38 5.01
CA ASP A 49 -12.88 -18.37 5.44
C ASP A 49 -11.50 -18.43 4.74
N ALA A 50 -11.35 -19.21 3.67
CA ALA A 50 -10.10 -19.23 2.92
C ALA A 50 -9.91 -17.92 2.14
N ILE A 51 -8.72 -17.31 2.24
CA ILE A 51 -8.37 -16.08 1.54
C ILE A 51 -8.16 -16.36 0.05
N LEU A 52 -8.97 -15.73 -0.81
CA LEU A 52 -8.91 -15.80 -2.26
C LEU A 52 -8.42 -14.50 -2.91
N GLY A 53 -8.15 -13.48 -2.11
CA GLY A 53 -7.67 -12.17 -2.54
C GLY A 53 -7.59 -11.20 -1.37
N GLY A 54 -6.92 -10.06 -1.57
CA GLY A 54 -6.91 -9.01 -0.56
C GLY A 54 -6.29 -7.70 -1.05
N ALA A 55 -6.61 -6.64 -0.31
CA ALA A 55 -6.06 -5.30 -0.41
C ALA A 55 -5.44 -4.95 0.95
N ILE A 56 -4.14 -4.69 1.00
CA ILE A 56 -3.39 -4.38 2.22
C ILE A 56 -2.68 -3.04 2.05
N GLY A 57 -2.72 -2.22 3.09
CA GLY A 57 -2.09 -0.90 3.07
C GLY A 57 -2.16 -0.23 4.43
N HIS A 58 -2.02 1.08 4.44
CA HIS A 58 -2.24 1.88 5.64
C HIS A 58 -2.65 3.32 5.29
N VAL A 59 -3.40 3.93 6.20
CA VAL A 59 -3.78 5.34 6.16
C VAL A 59 -2.87 6.14 7.08
N TRP A 60 -2.31 7.22 6.56
CA TRP A 60 -1.60 8.24 7.33
C TRP A 60 -1.57 9.57 6.57
N GLY A 61 -1.64 10.70 7.29
CA GLY A 61 -1.53 12.03 6.67
C GLY A 61 -2.62 12.37 5.65
N GLY A 62 -3.80 11.76 5.74
CA GLY A 62 -4.90 11.96 4.77
C GLY A 62 -4.72 11.22 3.45
N TRP A 63 -3.84 10.21 3.41
CA TRP A 63 -3.61 9.36 2.25
C TRP A 63 -3.69 7.88 2.62
N LEU A 64 -4.17 7.07 1.69
CA LEU A 64 -3.96 5.62 1.70
C LEU A 64 -2.73 5.28 0.87
N ASP A 65 -1.75 4.64 1.50
CA ASP A 65 -0.74 3.82 0.82
C ASP A 65 -1.33 2.43 0.63
N LEU A 66 -1.72 2.09 -0.60
CA LEU A 66 -2.15 0.74 -0.94
C LEU A 66 -0.96 -0.09 -1.40
N SER A 67 -0.42 -0.87 -0.47
CA SER A 67 0.84 -1.59 -0.66
C SER A 67 0.69 -2.90 -1.42
N LEU A 68 -0.44 -3.62 -1.25
CA LEU A 68 -0.69 -4.90 -1.90
C LEU A 68 -2.14 -4.99 -2.42
N LEU A 69 -2.31 -5.48 -3.64
CA LEU A 69 -3.59 -5.94 -4.18
C LEU A 69 -3.37 -7.26 -4.91
N TRP A 70 -4.09 -8.29 -4.51
CA TRP A 70 -3.95 -9.62 -5.09
C TRP A 70 -5.29 -10.34 -5.18
N VAL A 71 -5.45 -11.13 -6.24
CA VAL A 71 -6.59 -12.03 -6.46
C VAL A 71 -6.05 -13.36 -6.96
N ALA A 72 -6.56 -14.45 -6.37
CA ALA A 72 -6.27 -15.81 -6.79
C ALA A 72 -6.55 -15.98 -8.28
N GLU A 73 -5.64 -16.68 -8.97
CA GLU A 73 -5.65 -16.80 -10.43
C GLU A 73 -7.00 -17.26 -11.02
N PRO A 74 -7.71 -18.28 -10.47
CA PRO A 74 -9.01 -18.71 -10.99
C PRO A 74 -10.14 -17.66 -10.90
N LEU A 75 -9.91 -16.57 -10.19
CA LEU A 75 -10.86 -15.47 -9.98
C LEU A 75 -10.49 -14.18 -10.73
N ARG A 76 -9.34 -14.15 -11.40
CA ARG A 76 -8.95 -12.99 -12.22
C ARG A 76 -9.92 -12.81 -13.40
N GLY A 77 -10.08 -11.57 -13.86
CA GLY A 77 -11.05 -11.22 -14.90
C GLY A 77 -12.52 -11.23 -14.45
N LYS A 78 -12.83 -11.60 -13.21
CA LYS A 78 -14.22 -11.65 -12.67
C LYS A 78 -14.61 -10.40 -11.86
N GLY A 79 -13.83 -9.33 -11.95
CA GLY A 79 -14.12 -8.05 -11.28
C GLY A 79 -13.72 -7.95 -9.80
N TYR A 80 -13.19 -9.01 -9.18
CA TYR A 80 -12.82 -8.98 -7.76
C TYR A 80 -11.68 -8.00 -7.42
N GLY A 81 -10.73 -7.78 -8.34
CA GLY A 81 -9.68 -6.78 -8.13
C GLY A 81 -10.25 -5.36 -7.98
N ARG A 82 -11.23 -5.02 -8.82
CA ARG A 82 -11.96 -3.75 -8.73
C ARG A 82 -12.72 -3.66 -7.40
N LYS A 83 -13.46 -4.70 -7.01
CA LYS A 83 -14.21 -4.72 -5.75
C LYS A 83 -13.31 -4.50 -4.51
N LEU A 84 -12.15 -5.15 -4.48
CA LEU A 84 -11.17 -4.98 -3.41
C LEU A 84 -10.60 -3.55 -3.39
N LEU A 85 -10.30 -2.99 -4.56
CA LEU A 85 -9.78 -1.63 -4.68
C LEU A 85 -10.83 -0.59 -4.24
N GLU A 86 -12.06 -0.71 -4.73
CA GLU A 86 -13.18 0.18 -4.35
C GLU A 86 -13.44 0.13 -2.84
N ALA A 87 -13.44 -1.06 -2.23
CA ALA A 87 -13.58 -1.19 -0.78
C ALA A 87 -12.43 -0.51 -0.01
N ALA A 88 -11.20 -0.57 -0.53
CA ALA A 88 -10.07 0.12 0.09
C ALA A 88 -10.17 1.65 -0.07
N GLU A 89 -10.61 2.13 -1.23
CA GLU A 89 -10.89 3.55 -1.45
C GLU A 89 -12.01 4.07 -0.54
N ASP A 90 -13.08 3.29 -0.35
CA ASP A 90 -14.20 3.66 0.53
C ASP A 90 -13.79 3.73 1.99
N GLU A 91 -12.98 2.77 2.46
CA GLU A 91 -12.40 2.81 3.79
C GLU A 91 -11.53 4.06 3.96
N ALA A 92 -10.68 4.37 2.97
CA ALA A 92 -9.87 5.59 2.99
C ALA A 92 -10.73 6.86 3.03
N ARG A 93 -11.80 6.95 2.22
CA ARG A 93 -12.75 8.07 2.26
C ARG A 93 -13.39 8.21 3.64
N SER A 94 -13.77 7.10 4.27
CA SER A 94 -14.39 7.10 5.60
C SER A 94 -13.45 7.64 6.69
N GLN A 95 -12.14 7.47 6.49
CA GLN A 95 -11.09 8.00 7.36
C GLN A 95 -10.65 9.43 6.97
N GLY A 96 -11.34 10.07 6.02
CA GLY A 96 -11.06 11.44 5.58
C GLY A 96 -9.89 11.58 4.62
N CYS A 97 -9.45 10.49 3.97
CA CYS A 97 -8.37 10.57 2.99
C CYS A 97 -8.78 11.36 1.75
N GLY A 98 -7.89 12.23 1.30
CA GLY A 98 -8.03 12.97 0.05
C GLY A 98 -7.46 12.24 -1.17
N GLY A 99 -6.67 11.19 -0.96
CA GLY A 99 -6.02 10.46 -2.06
C GLY A 99 -5.55 9.05 -1.68
N VAL A 100 -5.27 8.27 -2.72
CA VAL A 100 -4.63 6.96 -2.65
C VAL A 100 -3.39 7.01 -3.52
N PHE A 101 -2.31 6.36 -3.09
CA PHE A 101 -1.21 6.01 -3.98
C PHE A 101 -0.86 4.53 -3.84
N LEU A 102 -0.24 3.99 -4.87
CA LEU A 102 0.19 2.60 -4.94
C LEU A 102 1.37 2.45 -5.88
N THR A 103 1.94 1.26 -5.89
CA THR A 103 2.96 0.89 -6.86
C THR A 103 2.60 -0.40 -7.61
N THR A 104 3.08 -0.54 -8.83
CA THR A 104 2.85 -1.73 -9.66
C THR A 104 3.97 -1.89 -10.68
N PHE A 105 4.34 -3.12 -11.02
CA PHE A 105 5.24 -3.38 -12.13
C PHE A 105 4.52 -3.40 -13.48
N SER A 106 5.28 -3.26 -14.57
CA SER A 106 4.79 -3.29 -15.95
C SER A 106 4.17 -4.64 -16.35
N PHE A 107 4.60 -5.74 -15.74
CA PHE A 107 4.02 -7.08 -15.90
C PHE A 107 2.81 -7.34 -14.98
N GLN A 108 2.47 -6.38 -14.13
CA GLN A 108 1.28 -6.44 -13.28
C GLN A 108 0.14 -5.63 -13.93
N ALA A 109 -0.49 -4.72 -13.19
CA ALA A 109 -1.83 -4.26 -13.47
C ALA A 109 -1.90 -2.74 -13.76
N ARG A 110 -0.88 -2.15 -14.39
CA ARG A 110 -0.89 -0.70 -14.71
C ARG A 110 -2.15 -0.26 -15.48
N PRO A 111 -2.54 -0.88 -16.61
CA PRO A 111 -3.75 -0.47 -17.33
C PRO A 111 -5.04 -0.63 -16.51
N PHE A 112 -5.05 -1.59 -15.57
CA PHE A 112 -6.19 -1.77 -14.66
C PHE A 112 -6.37 -0.58 -13.72
N TYR A 113 -5.29 -0.06 -13.14
CA TYR A 113 -5.36 1.13 -12.29
C TYR A 113 -5.67 2.40 -13.08
N GLU A 114 -5.05 2.59 -14.26
CA GLU A 114 -5.33 3.73 -15.14
C GLU A 114 -6.81 3.79 -15.53
N HIS A 115 -7.42 2.64 -15.84
CA HIS A 115 -8.85 2.54 -16.14
C HIS A 115 -9.77 2.87 -14.93
N LEU A 116 -9.23 2.83 -13.72
CA LEU A 116 -9.92 3.18 -12.47
C LEU A 116 -9.63 4.61 -12.01
N GLY A 117 -8.98 5.42 -12.86
CA GLY A 117 -8.72 6.84 -12.62
C GLY A 117 -7.42 7.11 -11.85
N TYR A 118 -6.51 6.14 -11.80
CA TYR A 118 -5.16 6.38 -11.29
C TYR A 118 -4.27 6.99 -12.37
N GLU A 119 -3.41 7.91 -11.97
CA GLU A 119 -2.43 8.58 -12.82
C GLU A 119 -1.02 8.17 -12.41
N VAL A 120 -0.14 7.92 -13.39
CA VAL A 120 1.28 7.67 -13.14
C VAL A 120 1.97 8.95 -12.72
N VAL A 121 2.72 8.90 -11.62
CA VAL A 121 3.49 10.05 -11.11
C VAL A 121 4.99 9.84 -11.13
N ALA A 122 5.45 8.58 -11.19
CA ALA A 122 6.85 8.25 -11.34
C ALA A 122 7.03 6.85 -11.95
N ASP A 123 8.14 6.69 -12.67
CA ASP A 123 8.59 5.41 -13.23
C ASP A 123 10.04 5.15 -12.79
N ILE A 124 10.31 3.90 -12.43
CA ILE A 124 11.68 3.37 -12.27
C ILE A 124 11.89 2.35 -13.39
N PRO A 125 12.55 2.73 -14.49
CA PRO A 125 12.82 1.82 -15.59
C PRO A 125 13.86 0.76 -15.21
N ASP A 126 13.82 -0.36 -15.92
CA ASP A 126 14.73 -1.50 -15.76
C ASP A 126 14.76 -2.10 -14.33
N TYR A 127 13.59 -2.10 -13.67
CA TYR A 127 13.39 -2.68 -12.34
C TYR A 127 12.17 -3.61 -12.30
N PRO A 128 12.37 -4.94 -12.13
CA PRO A 128 13.62 -5.66 -12.42
C PRO A 128 14.00 -5.53 -13.91
N ALA A 129 15.19 -6.00 -14.29
CA ALA A 129 15.69 -5.87 -15.66
C ALA A 129 14.63 -6.26 -16.71
N GLY A 130 14.40 -5.38 -17.70
CA GLY A 130 13.36 -5.53 -18.73
C GLY A 130 11.94 -5.10 -18.32
N HIS A 131 11.75 -4.61 -17.09
CA HIS A 131 10.46 -4.16 -16.57
C HIS A 131 10.54 -2.75 -15.97
N THR A 132 9.39 -2.12 -15.78
CA THR A 132 9.28 -0.79 -15.17
C THR A 132 8.44 -0.90 -13.90
N PHE A 133 8.89 -0.24 -12.83
CA PHE A 133 8.11 -0.08 -11.61
C PHE A 133 7.44 1.30 -11.64
N HIS A 134 6.12 1.31 -11.53
CA HIS A 134 5.28 2.50 -11.62
C HIS A 134 4.80 2.91 -10.23
N VAL A 135 4.81 4.21 -9.97
CA VAL A 135 4.09 4.82 -8.84
C VAL A 135 2.87 5.54 -9.40
N LEU A 136 1.70 5.24 -8.85
CA LEU A 136 0.44 5.82 -9.28
C LEU A 136 -0.30 6.47 -8.11
N LYS A 137 -1.10 7.50 -8.40
CA LYS A 137 -2.00 8.11 -7.42
C LYS A 137 -3.40 8.31 -8.00
N LYS A 138 -4.37 8.47 -7.12
CA LYS A 138 -5.75 8.87 -7.43
C LYS A 138 -6.25 9.85 -6.37
N SER A 139 -6.90 10.93 -6.83
CA SER A 139 -7.66 11.82 -5.94
C SER A 139 -8.97 11.14 -5.54
N LEU A 140 -9.32 11.21 -4.26
CA LEU A 140 -10.62 10.74 -3.76
C LEU A 140 -11.67 11.85 -3.65
N GLN A 141 -11.28 13.11 -3.92
CA GLN A 141 -12.17 14.26 -3.86
C GLN A 141 -13.06 14.33 -5.13
N GLY A 142 -14.37 14.42 -4.95
CA GLY A 142 -15.34 14.62 -6.04
C GLY A 142 -15.94 13.36 -6.67
N ALA A 143 -15.87 12.21 -6.00
CA ALA A 143 -16.60 10.99 -6.36
C ALA A 143 -17.93 10.88 -5.59
#